data_AF-G6YV47-F1
#
_entry.id   AF-G6YV47-F1
#
_cell.length_a   1.000
_cell.length_b   1.000
_cell.length_c   1.000
_cell.angle_alpha   90.00
_cell.angle_beta   90.00
_cell.angle_gamma   90.00
#
_symmetry.space_group_name_H-M   'P 1'
#
loop_
_entity.id
_entity.type
_entity.pdbx_description
1 polymer ?
#
loop_
_entity_poly.entity_id
_entity_poly.type
_entity_poly.pdbx_seq_one_letter_code
_entity_poly.pdbx_strand_id
1 'polypeptide(L)'
;MIRLHITAEGQTEKAFVDQVLTPHLAHFDVYTDARCVLTSKDKRAAKEYRGGLISYQKAKADIETWMKEDANQECWFTSMFDLYALPEDFPGFDEAKRLEPYQRIERLEVAFGNEMNKPNFIPYIQLHEFESLILADPAKLDWEYLEHGQPIGNLVKMVGTQNPELINDGRETAPS
;
A
#
# COMPACT_ATOMS: atom_id res chain seq x y z
N MET A 1 -7.72 2.89 22.56
CA MET A 1 -7.01 3.69 21.55
C MET A 1 -5.97 2.79 20.93
N ILE A 2 -6.03 2.59 19.62
CA ILE A 2 -5.07 1.78 18.86
C ILE A 2 -4.16 2.72 18.07
N ARG A 3 -2.87 2.40 18.00
CA ARG A 3 -1.91 3.08 17.14
C ARG A 3 -1.50 2.14 16.02
N LEU A 4 -1.77 2.51 14.77
CA LEU A 4 -1.48 1.70 13.59
C LEU A 4 -0.32 2.31 12.80
N HIS A 5 0.84 1.68 12.89
CA HIS A 5 2.04 2.07 12.15
C HIS A 5 2.03 1.42 10.77
N ILE A 6 2.05 2.24 9.71
CA ILE A 6 1.92 1.80 8.33
C ILE A 6 3.25 2.01 7.60
N THR A 7 3.86 0.92 7.14
CA THR A 7 5.06 0.99 6.30
C THR A 7 4.65 1.03 4.84
N ALA A 8 4.69 2.23 4.26
CA ALA A 8 4.36 2.50 2.87
C ALA A 8 5.53 2.14 1.94
N GLU A 9 5.23 1.76 0.70
CA GLU A 9 6.26 1.62 -0.33
C GLU A 9 6.86 2.97 -0.71
N GLY A 10 6.03 3.91 -1.14
CA GLY A 10 6.43 5.19 -1.72
C GLY A 10 5.78 6.39 -1.03
N GLN A 11 6.00 7.57 -1.62
CA GLN A 11 5.47 8.84 -1.10
C GLN A 11 3.97 8.97 -1.34
N THR A 12 3.46 8.38 -2.42
CA THR A 12 2.03 8.41 -2.77
C THR A 12 1.20 7.67 -1.73
N GLU A 13 1.60 6.45 -1.37
CA GLU A 13 0.93 5.62 -0.36
C GLU A 13 0.99 6.30 1.01
N LYS A 14 2.15 6.86 1.37
CA LYS A 14 2.29 7.64 2.60
C LYS A 14 1.32 8.83 2.62
N ALA A 15 1.24 9.60 1.53
CA ALA A 15 0.34 10.73 1.43
C ALA A 15 -1.13 10.30 1.55
N PHE A 16 -1.51 9.17 0.94
CA PHE A 16 -2.85 8.60 1.10
C PHE A 16 -3.15 8.23 2.55
N VAL A 17 -2.21 7.60 3.25
CA VAL A 17 -2.38 7.30 4.67
C VAL A 17 -2.59 8.59 5.46
N ASP A 18 -1.72 9.58 5.29
CA ASP A 18 -1.77 10.82 6.05
C ASP A 18 -3.05 11.62 5.80
N GLN A 19 -3.48 11.70 4.53
CA GLN A 19 -4.56 12.60 4.11
C GLN A 19 -5.95 11.94 4.10
N VAL A 20 -6.02 10.62 3.92
CA VAL A 20 -7.30 9.90 3.74
C VAL A 20 -7.52 8.88 4.85
N LEU A 21 -6.59 7.94 5.05
CA LEU A 21 -6.81 6.88 6.05
C LEU A 21 -6.77 7.40 7.47
N THR A 22 -5.85 8.31 7.80
CA THR A 22 -5.71 8.89 9.14
C THR A 22 -7.01 9.54 9.62
N PRO A 23 -7.63 10.49 8.89
CA PRO A 23 -8.90 11.06 9.33
C PRO A 23 -10.02 10.01 9.32
N HIS A 24 -10.05 9.08 8.37
CA HIS A 24 -11.08 8.04 8.35
C HIS A 24 -11.02 7.14 9.58
N LEU A 25 -9.85 6.57 9.87
CA LEU A 25 -9.61 5.63 10.97
C LEU A 25 -9.72 6.27 12.35
N ALA A 26 -9.47 7.58 12.47
CA ALA A 26 -9.66 8.30 13.72
C ALA A 26 -11.12 8.23 14.24
N HIS A 27 -12.11 8.10 13.35
CA HIS A 27 -13.52 7.90 13.74
C HIS A 27 -13.77 6.55 14.44
N PHE A 28 -12.81 5.62 14.33
CA PHE A 28 -12.84 4.29 14.93
C PHE A 28 -11.85 4.14 16.10
N ASP A 29 -11.34 5.25 16.65
CA ASP A 29 -10.30 5.26 17.71
C ASP A 29 -8.98 4.57 17.31
N VAL A 30 -8.69 4.54 16.00
CA VAL A 30 -7.44 4.04 15.40
C VAL A 30 -6.65 5.22 14.84
N TYR A 31 -5.44 5.44 15.36
CA TYR A 31 -4.58 6.54 14.97
C TYR A 31 -3.38 6.02 14.20
N THR A 32 -3.15 6.57 13.02
CA THR A 32 -2.09 6.08 12.12
C THR A 32 -0.85 6.96 12.14
N ASP A 33 0.31 6.33 11.94
CA ASP A 33 1.53 7.00 11.50
C ASP A 33 2.09 6.22 10.31
N ALA A 34 2.60 6.94 9.30
CA ALA A 34 3.12 6.32 8.10
C ALA A 34 4.57 6.72 7.84
N ARG A 35 5.38 5.74 7.41
CA ARG A 35 6.71 6.00 6.87
C ARG A 35 6.95 5.15 5.64
N CYS A 36 7.67 5.69 4.66
CA CYS A 36 8.12 4.87 3.54
C CYS A 36 9.22 3.91 3.99
N VAL A 37 9.29 2.75 3.35
CA VAL A 37 10.31 1.73 3.59
C VAL A 37 11.72 2.31 3.45
N LEU A 38 12.60 1.96 4.38
CA LEU A 38 14.00 2.34 4.32
C LEU A 38 14.76 1.58 3.22
N THR A 39 15.37 2.32 2.29
CA THR A 39 16.18 1.73 1.21
C THR A 39 17.67 1.77 1.48
N SER A 40 18.16 2.86 2.08
CA SER A 40 19.57 3.02 2.45
C SER A 40 19.76 4.06 3.55
N LYS A 41 20.92 4.01 4.22
CA LYS A 41 21.36 5.00 5.22
C LYS A 41 22.77 5.48 4.88
N ASP A 42 22.97 6.79 4.88
CA ASP A 42 24.29 7.40 4.93
C ASP A 42 24.61 7.78 6.38
N LYS A 43 25.48 6.99 7.01
CA LYS A 43 25.90 7.19 8.40
C LYS A 43 26.76 8.45 8.58
N ARG A 44 27.49 8.89 7.55
CA ARG A 44 28.36 10.07 7.64
C ARG A 44 27.54 11.36 7.59
N ALA A 45 26.50 11.37 6.77
CA ALA A 45 25.59 12.50 6.64
C ALA A 45 24.38 12.43 7.59
N ALA A 46 24.28 11.38 8.43
CA ALA A 46 23.10 11.09 9.26
C ALA A 46 21.78 11.14 8.47
N LYS A 47 21.80 10.66 7.23
CA LYS A 47 20.69 10.76 6.28
C LYS A 47 20.11 9.39 5.96
N GLU A 48 18.79 9.29 6.06
CA GLU A 48 18.04 8.11 5.62
C GLU A 48 17.41 8.36 4.26
N TYR A 49 17.40 7.34 3.42
CA TYR A 49 16.68 7.32 2.16
C TYR A 49 15.53 6.33 2.29
N ARG A 50 14.32 6.81 2.03
CA ARG A 50 13.07 6.06 2.20
C ARG A 50 12.22 6.18 0.95
N GLY A 51 11.58 5.09 0.56
CA GLY A 51 10.78 4.98 -0.66
C GLY A 51 11.33 3.94 -1.64
N GLY A 52 10.44 3.06 -2.12
CA GLY A 52 10.72 1.98 -3.06
C GLY A 52 11.09 0.66 -2.36
N LEU A 53 10.36 -0.41 -2.68
CA LEU A 53 10.55 -1.73 -2.07
C LEU A 53 11.63 -2.56 -2.79
N ILE A 54 12.90 -2.22 -2.55
CA ILE A 54 14.04 -2.84 -3.29
C ILE A 54 14.30 -4.30 -2.88
N SER A 55 14.04 -4.65 -1.62
CA SER A 55 14.25 -6.00 -1.08
C SER A 55 13.37 -6.22 0.12
N TYR A 56 12.77 -7.40 0.18
CA TYR A 56 11.96 -7.83 1.31
C TYR A 56 12.75 -7.84 2.62
N GLN A 57 14.00 -8.32 2.60
CA GLN A 57 14.83 -8.40 3.80
C GLN A 57 15.09 -7.02 4.43
N LYS A 58 15.23 -5.98 3.60
CA LYS A 58 15.36 -4.59 4.11
C LYS A 58 14.06 -4.10 4.71
N ALA A 59 12.93 -4.36 4.04
CA ALA A 59 11.62 -3.97 4.54
C ALA A 59 11.29 -4.63 5.88
N LYS A 60 11.53 -5.94 5.98
CA LYS A 60 11.41 -6.72 7.22
C LYS A 60 12.23 -6.09 8.34
N ALA A 61 13.52 -5.83 8.10
CA ALA A 61 14.39 -5.24 9.11
C ALA A 61 13.94 -3.82 9.55
N ASP A 62 13.43 -3.01 8.62
CA ASP A 62 12.89 -1.68 8.93
C ASP A 62 11.62 -1.79 9.78
N ILE A 63 10.66 -2.63 9.39
CA ILE A 63 9.42 -2.87 10.16
C ILE A 63 9.75 -3.38 11.55
N GLU A 64 10.60 -4.40 11.68
CA GLU A 64 11.01 -4.94 12.97
C GLU A 64 11.74 -3.91 13.85
N THR A 65 12.46 -2.99 13.24
CA THR A 65 13.08 -1.87 13.96
C THR A 65 12.00 -0.92 14.49
N TRP A 66 10.99 -0.59 13.68
CA TRP A 66 9.85 0.21 14.15
C TRP A 66 9.12 -0.43 15.33
N MET A 67 8.88 -1.74 15.25
CA MET A 67 8.22 -2.49 16.30
C MET A 67 8.98 -2.46 17.63
N LYS A 68 10.32 -2.33 17.57
CA LYS A 68 11.16 -2.17 18.77
C LYS A 68 11.17 -0.74 19.30
N GLU A 69 11.05 0.25 18.42
CA GLU A 69 10.93 1.67 18.78
C GLU A 69 9.64 1.94 19.54
N ASP A 70 8.55 1.23 19.21
CA ASP A 70 7.25 1.38 19.85
C ASP A 70 6.60 0.02 20.17
N ALA A 71 7.06 -0.58 21.28
CA ALA A 71 6.66 -1.91 21.73
C ALA A 71 5.42 -1.92 22.65
N ASN A 72 4.61 -0.86 22.63
CA ASN A 72 3.41 -0.77 23.44
C ASN A 72 2.30 -1.73 22.95
N GLN A 73 1.42 -2.18 23.84
CA GLN A 73 0.43 -3.22 23.54
C GLN A 73 -0.66 -2.75 22.56
N GLU A 74 -0.92 -1.46 22.53
CA GLU A 74 -1.88 -0.83 21.63
C GLU A 74 -1.32 -0.56 20.22
N CYS A 75 -0.04 -0.84 19.98
CA CYS A 75 0.61 -0.63 18.69
C CYS A 75 0.47 -1.83 17.77
N TRP A 76 -0.10 -1.57 16.61
CA TRP A 76 -0.26 -2.49 15.50
C TRP A 76 0.56 -2.00 14.32
N PHE A 77 0.99 -2.93 13.48
CA PHE A 77 1.86 -2.66 12.36
C PHE A 77 1.29 -3.31 11.11
N THR A 78 1.36 -2.60 10.00
CA THR A 78 0.94 -3.11 8.69
C THR A 78 1.84 -2.55 7.59
N SER A 79 1.67 -3.05 6.38
CA SER A 79 2.35 -2.58 5.18
C SER A 79 1.34 -1.92 4.24
N MET A 80 1.84 -1.16 3.27
CA MET A 80 1.07 -0.71 2.11
C MET A 80 2.03 -0.78 0.92
N PHE A 81 2.17 -1.98 0.39
CA PHE A 81 3.09 -2.32 -0.70
C PHE A 81 2.30 -2.65 -1.96
N ASP A 82 2.76 -2.18 -3.12
CA ASP A 82 2.16 -2.52 -4.39
C ASP A 82 2.53 -3.96 -4.77
N LEU A 83 1.51 -4.76 -5.11
CA LEU A 83 1.66 -6.14 -5.58
C LEU A 83 2.64 -6.27 -6.75
N TYR A 84 2.62 -5.32 -7.68
CA TYR A 84 3.44 -5.37 -8.90
C TYR A 84 4.86 -4.84 -8.70
N ALA A 85 5.12 -4.14 -7.59
CA ALA A 85 6.45 -3.65 -7.21
C ALA A 85 7.16 -4.55 -6.17
N LEU A 86 6.54 -5.67 -5.76
CA LEU A 86 7.15 -6.59 -4.82
C LEU A 86 8.45 -7.19 -5.39
N PRO A 87 9.53 -7.25 -4.59
CA PRO A 87 10.81 -7.81 -5.02
C PRO A 87 10.73 -9.34 -5.12
N GLU A 88 11.59 -9.94 -5.93
CA GLU A 88 11.61 -11.41 -6.12
C GLU A 88 11.96 -12.19 -4.84
N ASP A 89 12.61 -11.55 -3.86
CA ASP A 89 12.93 -12.12 -2.55
C ASP A 89 11.76 -12.06 -1.55
N PHE A 90 10.57 -11.63 -1.98
CA PHE A 90 9.37 -11.58 -1.13
C PHE A 90 8.86 -12.99 -0.79
N PRO A 91 8.39 -13.24 0.45
CA PRO A 91 7.93 -14.56 0.86
C PRO A 91 6.73 -15.03 0.04
N GLY A 92 6.81 -16.25 -0.48
CA GLY A 92 5.74 -16.87 -1.29
C GLY A 92 5.64 -16.35 -2.73
N PHE A 93 6.59 -15.53 -3.19
CA PHE A 93 6.54 -14.89 -4.51
C PHE A 93 6.48 -15.89 -5.66
N ASP A 94 7.32 -16.93 -5.64
CA ASP A 94 7.37 -17.92 -6.72
C ASP A 94 6.09 -18.76 -6.84
N GLU A 95 5.46 -19.14 -5.71
CA GLU A 95 4.19 -19.86 -5.75
C GLU A 95 3.02 -18.96 -6.18
N ALA A 96 3.06 -17.68 -5.79
CA ALA A 96 1.97 -16.74 -6.04
C ALA A 96 1.94 -16.21 -7.48
N LYS A 97 3.07 -16.25 -8.21
CA LYS A 97 3.21 -15.80 -9.63
C LYS A 97 2.13 -16.35 -10.57
N ARG A 98 1.64 -17.56 -10.33
CA ARG A 98 0.67 -18.25 -11.22
C ARG A 98 -0.78 -18.18 -10.74
N LEU A 99 -1.01 -17.52 -9.60
CA LEU A 99 -2.35 -17.36 -9.04
C LEU A 99 -3.05 -16.14 -9.64
N GLU A 100 -4.38 -16.20 -9.64
CA GLU A 100 -5.25 -15.05 -9.91
C GLU A 100 -5.00 -13.94 -8.88
N PRO A 101 -5.27 -12.67 -9.20
CA PRO A 101 -4.72 -11.55 -8.42
C PRO A 101 -5.11 -11.56 -6.92
N TYR A 102 -6.38 -11.80 -6.59
CA TYR A 102 -6.81 -11.90 -5.18
C TYR A 102 -6.20 -13.11 -4.45
N GLN A 103 -6.07 -14.25 -5.13
CA GLN A 103 -5.42 -15.44 -4.57
C GLN A 103 -3.91 -15.22 -4.40
N ARG A 104 -3.30 -14.43 -5.29
CA ARG A 104 -1.90 -14.03 -5.20
C ARG A 104 -1.67 -13.19 -3.95
N ILE A 105 -2.52 -12.17 -3.70
CA ILE A 105 -2.44 -11.34 -2.50
C ILE A 105 -2.62 -12.18 -1.25
N GLU A 106 -3.68 -12.98 -1.16
CA GLU A 106 -3.93 -13.85 0.00
C GLU A 106 -2.71 -14.74 0.28
N ARG A 107 -2.13 -15.34 -0.76
CA ARG A 107 -0.95 -16.19 -0.62
C ARG A 107 0.27 -15.43 -0.11
N LEU A 108 0.52 -14.23 -0.64
CA LEU A 108 1.66 -13.38 -0.28
C LEU A 108 1.51 -12.82 1.14
N GLU A 109 0.32 -12.36 1.52
CA GLU A 109 0.02 -11.84 2.86
C GLU A 109 0.18 -12.93 3.91
N VAL A 110 -0.34 -14.15 3.65
CA VAL A 110 -0.14 -15.29 4.55
C VAL A 110 1.36 -15.61 4.71
N ALA A 111 2.12 -15.64 3.61
CA ALA A 111 3.55 -15.92 3.66
C ALA A 111 4.31 -14.82 4.42
N PHE A 112 3.97 -13.55 4.18
CA PHE A 112 4.56 -12.40 4.86
C PHE A 112 4.25 -12.39 6.35
N GLY A 113 2.99 -12.59 6.74
CA GLY A 113 2.58 -12.68 8.14
C GLY A 113 3.30 -13.81 8.89
N ASN A 114 3.40 -14.99 8.27
CA ASN A 114 4.12 -16.13 8.83
C ASN A 114 5.62 -15.84 9.02
N GLU A 115 6.25 -15.15 8.07
CA GLU A 115 7.68 -14.85 8.16
C GLU A 115 8.01 -13.72 9.17
N MET A 116 7.09 -12.77 9.34
CA MET A 116 7.17 -11.77 10.42
C MET A 116 6.96 -12.41 11.80
N ASN A 117 5.99 -13.34 11.89
CA ASN A 117 5.63 -14.07 13.10
C ASN A 117 5.43 -13.15 14.31
N LYS A 118 4.65 -12.08 14.13
CA LYS A 118 4.31 -11.12 15.19
C LYS A 118 2.79 -11.04 15.36
N PRO A 119 2.27 -11.11 16.61
CA PRO A 119 0.83 -11.10 16.85
C PRO A 119 0.16 -9.76 16.54
N ASN A 120 0.93 -8.67 16.52
CA ASN A 120 0.46 -7.31 16.24
C ASN A 120 0.89 -6.81 14.84
N PHE A 121 1.21 -7.73 13.92
CA PHE A 121 1.48 -7.41 12.52
C PHE A 121 0.39 -7.97 11.62
N ILE A 122 -0.24 -7.10 10.83
CA ILE A 122 -1.25 -7.46 9.83
C ILE A 122 -0.66 -7.09 8.47
N PRO A 123 -0.20 -8.05 7.64
CA PRO A 123 0.29 -7.73 6.30
C PRO A 123 -0.84 -7.18 5.44
N TYR A 124 -0.54 -6.16 4.64
CA TYR A 124 -1.43 -5.64 3.61
C TYR A 124 -0.63 -5.37 2.33
N ILE A 125 -1.10 -5.95 1.22
CA ILE A 125 -0.53 -5.77 -0.11
C ILE A 125 -1.64 -5.22 -1.00
N GLN A 126 -1.36 -4.09 -1.64
CA GLN A 126 -2.32 -3.41 -2.49
C GLN A 126 -2.32 -4.02 -3.89
N LEU A 127 -3.50 -4.42 -4.37
CA LEU A 127 -3.67 -5.06 -5.67
C LEU A 127 -3.34 -4.12 -6.84
N HIS A 128 -3.77 -2.86 -6.77
CA HIS A 128 -3.59 -1.89 -7.84
C HIS A 128 -2.81 -0.66 -7.40
N GLU A 129 -2.11 -0.06 -8.36
CA GLU A 129 -1.60 1.30 -8.23
C GLU A 129 -2.71 2.25 -7.78
N PHE A 130 -2.33 3.29 -7.02
CA PHE A 130 -3.22 4.31 -6.46
C PHE A 130 -4.24 4.89 -7.47
N GLU A 131 -3.91 4.84 -8.77
CA GLU A 131 -4.77 5.28 -9.89
C GLU A 131 -6.12 4.55 -9.95
N SER A 132 -6.23 3.30 -9.47
CA SER A 132 -7.53 2.60 -9.41
C SER A 132 -8.44 3.11 -8.29
N LEU A 133 -7.91 3.75 -7.25
CA LEU A 133 -8.73 4.39 -6.21
C LEU A 133 -9.48 5.61 -6.76
N ILE A 134 -8.94 6.27 -7.78
CA ILE A 134 -9.62 7.34 -8.51
C ILE A 134 -10.90 6.82 -9.17
N LEU A 135 -10.91 5.55 -9.59
CA LEU A 135 -12.07 4.89 -10.20
C LEU A 135 -13.12 4.42 -9.18
N ALA A 136 -12.87 4.55 -7.87
CA ALA A 136 -13.87 4.23 -6.85
C ALA A 136 -15.05 5.22 -6.86
N ASP A 137 -14.77 6.49 -7.14
CA ASP A 137 -15.79 7.51 -7.42
C ASP A 137 -15.28 8.47 -8.51
N PRO A 138 -15.30 8.03 -9.79
CA PRO A 138 -14.73 8.81 -10.88
C PRO A 138 -15.47 10.13 -11.10
N ALA A 139 -16.72 10.25 -10.61
CA ALA A 139 -17.45 11.51 -10.65
C ALA A 139 -16.79 12.58 -9.76
N LYS A 140 -16.09 12.17 -8.69
CA LYS A 140 -15.39 13.12 -7.83
C LYS A 140 -14.32 13.87 -8.54
N LEU A 141 -13.69 13.34 -9.61
CA LEU A 141 -12.62 14.00 -10.37
C LEU A 141 -12.96 15.41 -10.90
N ASP A 142 -14.24 15.76 -10.96
CA ASP A 142 -14.71 17.08 -11.38
C ASP A 142 -14.21 18.22 -10.49
N TRP A 143 -13.87 17.93 -9.23
CA TRP A 143 -13.31 18.89 -8.28
C TRP A 143 -11.87 19.32 -8.57
N GLU A 144 -11.07 18.43 -9.14
CA GLU A 144 -9.62 18.59 -9.33
C GLU A 144 -9.30 18.95 -10.78
N TYR A 145 -10.01 18.33 -11.72
CA TYR A 145 -9.84 18.55 -13.15
C TYR A 145 -11.00 19.40 -13.71
N LEU A 146 -10.96 20.70 -13.36
CA LEU A 146 -11.87 21.68 -13.93
C LEU A 146 -11.80 21.62 -15.47
N GLU A 147 -12.96 21.63 -16.13
CA GLU A 147 -13.15 21.55 -17.59
C GLU A 147 -12.98 20.17 -18.27
N HIS A 148 -12.75 19.08 -17.52
CA HIS A 148 -12.62 17.71 -18.07
C HIS A 148 -13.91 16.87 -18.01
N GLY A 149 -15.10 17.48 -18.12
CA GLY A 149 -16.38 16.79 -17.96
C GLY A 149 -16.66 15.65 -18.96
N GLN A 150 -16.19 15.76 -20.21
CA GLN A 150 -16.32 14.71 -21.24
C GLN A 150 -15.44 13.47 -20.93
N PRO A 151 -14.12 13.63 -20.68
CA PRO A 151 -13.27 12.53 -20.21
C PRO A 151 -13.78 11.86 -18.93
N ILE A 152 -14.19 12.65 -17.93
CA ILE A 152 -14.75 12.12 -16.67
C ILE A 152 -16.02 11.30 -16.92
N GLY A 153 -16.92 11.80 -17.78
CA GLY A 153 -18.13 11.07 -18.18
C GLY A 153 -17.85 9.75 -18.90
N ASN A 154 -16.74 9.65 -19.65
CA ASN A 154 -16.32 8.40 -20.29
C ASN A 154 -15.73 7.41 -19.27
N LEU A 155 -14.94 7.90 -18.31
CA LEU A 155 -14.43 7.13 -17.17
C LEU A 155 -15.56 6.53 -16.33
N VAL A 156 -16.57 7.34 -15.96
CA VAL A 156 -17.77 6.87 -15.22
C VAL A 156 -18.49 5.74 -15.98
N LYS A 157 -18.63 5.88 -17.31
CA LYS A 157 -19.26 4.84 -18.15
C LYS A 157 -18.41 3.59 -18.29
N MET A 158 -17.09 3.74 -18.36
CA MET A 158 -16.15 2.62 -18.45
C MET A 158 -16.15 1.80 -17.15
N VAL A 159 -16.19 2.46 -16.00
CA VAL A 159 -16.27 1.79 -14.68
C VAL A 159 -17.61 1.09 -14.48
N GLY A 160 -18.71 1.76 -14.85
CA GLY A 160 -20.05 1.16 -14.79
C GLY A 160 -20.39 0.64 -13.39
N THR A 161 -20.81 -0.64 -13.29
CA THR A 161 -21.07 -1.35 -12.02
C THR A 161 -20.01 -2.41 -11.70
N GLN A 162 -18.90 -2.43 -12.43
CA GLN A 162 -17.86 -3.42 -12.23
C GLN A 162 -17.02 -3.05 -11.02
N ASN A 163 -16.35 -4.03 -10.40
CA ASN A 163 -15.36 -3.73 -9.37
C ASN A 163 -14.24 -2.92 -10.05
N PRO A 164 -13.95 -1.69 -9.60
CA PRO A 164 -12.86 -0.88 -10.15
C PRO A 164 -11.51 -1.61 -10.12
N GLU A 165 -11.31 -2.49 -9.13
CA GLU A 165 -10.15 -3.37 -9.00
C GLU A 165 -10.14 -4.56 -9.99
N LEU A 166 -11.04 -4.62 -10.96
CA LEU A 166 -11.02 -5.63 -12.03
C LEU A 166 -10.90 -4.97 -13.41
N ILE A 167 -10.71 -3.65 -13.44
CA ILE A 167 -10.62 -2.88 -14.66
C ILE A 167 -9.14 -2.78 -15.06
N ASN A 168 -8.72 -3.78 -15.85
CA ASN A 168 -7.48 -3.90 -16.65
C ASN A 168 -6.15 -4.25 -15.95
N ASP A 169 -5.58 -5.39 -16.39
CA ASP A 169 -4.23 -5.92 -16.10
C ASP A 169 -3.19 -5.59 -17.20
N GLY A 170 -3.45 -4.61 -18.06
CA GLY A 170 -2.62 -4.31 -19.23
C GLY A 170 -1.76 -3.06 -19.08
N ARG A 171 -0.46 -3.16 -19.37
CA ARG A 171 0.46 -2.01 -19.56
C ARG A 171 0.01 -1.00 -20.64
N GLU A 172 -0.93 -1.38 -21.50
CA GLU A 172 -1.52 -0.51 -22.54
C GLU A 172 -2.89 0.08 -22.16
N THR A 173 -3.45 -0.32 -21.02
CA THR A 173 -4.79 0.10 -20.57
C THR A 173 -4.80 0.70 -19.17
N ALA A 174 -3.63 0.84 -18.55
CA ALA A 174 -3.45 1.75 -17.43
C ALA A 174 -3.76 3.19 -17.90
N PRO A 175 -4.50 3.98 -17.12
CA PRO A 175 -4.62 5.41 -17.36
C PRO A 175 -3.33 6.15 -16.92
N SER A 176 -2.18 5.72 -17.44
CA SER A 176 -0.88 6.39 -17.30
C SER A 176 -0.18 6.59 -18.65
#